data_AF-A0A7W9AIL3-F1
#
_entry.id   AF-A0A7W9AIL3-F1
#
_cell.length_a   1.000
_cell.length_b   1.000
_cell.length_c   1.000
_cell.angle_alpha   90.00
_cell.angle_beta   90.00
_cell.angle_gamma   90.00
#
_symmetry.space_group_name_H-M   'P 1'
#
loop_
_entity.id
_entity.type
_entity.pdbx_description
1 polymer ?
#
loop_
_entity_poly.entity_id
_entity_poly.type
_entity_poly.pdbx_seq_one_letter_code
_entity_poly.pdbx_strand_id
1 'polypeptide(L)'
;MIMPNRRAADGRKTNLNQRPRGIIRVPALCPLCRYRHKTHATGHRSRLDRDQTAAFGTKDYAREELIAEMGSAFLCAALGIVPTVRHADYIGAWLEVLRDDNRAIFRAASAATKAADWLLARHQATAADAVSLELAA
;
A
#
# COMPACT_ATOMS: atom_id res chain seq x y z
N MET A 1 6.82 -10.07 -8.78
CA MET A 1 5.99 -10.59 -9.88
C MET A 1 5.20 -11.79 -9.34
N ILE A 2 3.87 -11.66 -9.25
CA ILE A 2 2.82 -12.69 -9.14
C ILE A 2 2.82 -13.61 -7.89
N MET A 3 1.77 -13.49 -7.05
CA MET A 3 1.27 -14.60 -6.24
C MET A 3 0.26 -15.43 -7.06
N PRO A 4 0.34 -16.77 -7.06
CA PRO A 4 -0.71 -17.62 -7.61
C PRO A 4 -1.74 -17.94 -6.53
N ASN A 5 -3.04 -17.85 -6.83
CA ASN A 5 -4.01 -18.70 -6.14
C ASN A 5 -5.05 -19.25 -7.13
N ARG A 6 -5.02 -20.58 -7.26
CA ARG A 6 -5.89 -21.39 -8.10
C ARG A 6 -7.27 -21.51 -7.45
N ARG A 7 -8.19 -20.62 -7.81
CA ARG A 7 -9.62 -20.92 -7.79
C ARG A 7 -10.23 -20.43 -9.09
N ALA A 8 -10.25 -21.34 -10.07
CA ALA A 8 -11.01 -21.18 -11.29
C ALA A 8 -12.51 -21.16 -10.91
N ALA A 9 -13.09 -19.96 -10.90
CA ALA A 9 -14.54 -19.82 -10.95
C ALA A 9 -15.01 -20.30 -12.34
N ASP A 10 -15.92 -21.27 -12.35
CA ASP A 10 -16.56 -21.85 -13.52
C ASP A 10 -17.15 -20.74 -14.43
N GLY A 11 -16.62 -20.66 -15.64
CA GLY A 11 -16.92 -19.62 -16.64
C GLY A 11 -18.06 -19.98 -17.59
N ARG A 12 -19.17 -20.54 -17.09
CA ARG A 12 -20.38 -20.75 -17.91
C ARG A 12 -21.44 -19.70 -17.60
N LYS A 13 -21.75 -18.92 -18.65
CA LYS A 13 -22.82 -17.91 -18.80
C LYS A 13 -22.45 -16.49 -18.38
N THR A 14 -21.92 -15.71 -19.31
CA THR A 14 -22.58 -14.50 -19.83
C THR A 14 -21.80 -13.96 -21.03
N ASN A 15 -22.54 -13.61 -22.07
CA ASN A 15 -22.07 -13.32 -23.42
C ASN A 15 -21.58 -11.85 -23.55
N LEU A 16 -20.46 -11.52 -22.90
CA LEU A 16 -19.80 -10.22 -23.05
C LEU A 16 -18.53 -10.37 -23.88
N ASN A 17 -18.76 -10.44 -25.19
CA ASN A 17 -17.73 -10.32 -26.21
C ASN A 17 -17.23 -8.87 -26.27
N GLN A 18 -16.12 -8.59 -25.60
CA GLN A 18 -15.08 -7.66 -26.08
C GLN A 18 -13.82 -7.82 -25.22
N ARG A 19 -12.83 -8.52 -25.77
CA ARG A 19 -11.48 -8.60 -25.20
C ARG A 19 -10.61 -7.49 -25.79
N PRO A 20 -9.97 -6.67 -24.94
CA PRO A 20 -8.62 -6.21 -25.21
C PRO A 20 -7.64 -6.81 -24.19
N ARG A 21 -6.47 -7.16 -24.70
CA ARG A 21 -5.39 -7.88 -24.02
C ARG A 21 -4.88 -7.08 -22.80
N GLY A 22 -4.70 -7.79 -21.69
CA GLY A 22 -3.57 -7.59 -20.77
C GLY A 22 -3.51 -6.26 -20.02
N ILE A 23 -4.42 -6.05 -19.06
CA ILE A 23 -4.15 -5.48 -17.73
C ILE A 23 -5.40 -5.81 -16.92
N ILE A 24 -5.24 -6.53 -15.82
CA ILE A 24 -6.34 -6.72 -14.87
C ILE A 24 -6.63 -5.34 -14.27
N ARG A 25 -7.61 -4.62 -14.83
CA ARG A 25 -7.96 -3.23 -14.48
C ARG A 25 -8.59 -3.04 -13.10
N VAL A 26 -8.75 -4.10 -12.31
CA VAL A 26 -9.49 -4.01 -11.04
C VAL A 26 -8.56 -3.96 -9.82
N PRO A 27 -7.42 -4.70 -9.76
CA PRO A 27 -6.59 -4.66 -8.56
C PRO A 27 -5.59 -3.52 -8.45
N ALA A 28 -4.86 -3.23 -9.54
CA ALA A 28 -3.78 -2.24 -9.57
C ALA A 28 -4.30 -0.78 -9.53
N LEU A 29 -5.60 -0.58 -9.77
CA LEU A 29 -6.28 0.72 -9.72
C LEU A 29 -6.90 1.04 -8.34
N CYS A 30 -6.89 0.11 -7.37
CA CYS A 30 -7.39 0.39 -6.04
C CYS A 30 -6.43 1.35 -5.28
N PRO A 31 -6.94 2.46 -4.70
CA PRO A 31 -6.13 3.41 -3.92
C PRO A 31 -5.25 2.75 -2.85
N LEU A 32 -5.74 1.75 -2.11
CA LEU A 32 -4.95 1.04 -1.10
C LEU A 32 -3.71 0.37 -1.68
N CYS A 33 -3.86 -0.39 -2.77
CA CYS A 33 -2.73 -1.05 -3.42
C CYS A 33 -1.71 -0.02 -3.93
N ARG A 34 -2.17 1.09 -4.50
CA ARG A 34 -1.29 2.18 -4.96
C ARG A 34 -0.52 2.81 -3.79
N TYR A 35 -1.20 3.14 -2.69
CA TYR A 35 -0.56 3.79 -1.55
C TYR A 35 0.29 2.85 -0.71
N ARG A 36 -0.02 1.55 -0.66
CA ARG A 36 0.85 0.52 -0.06
C ARG A 36 2.21 0.48 -0.76
N HIS A 37 2.24 0.37 -2.10
CA HIS A 37 3.50 0.39 -2.85
C HIS A 37 4.28 1.71 -2.67
N LYS A 38 3.58 2.85 -2.58
CA LYS A 38 4.21 4.14 -2.27
C LYS A 38 4.80 4.13 -0.86
N THR A 39 4.11 3.55 0.11
CA THR A 39 4.57 3.44 1.50
C THR A 39 5.81 2.54 1.59
N HIS A 40 5.85 1.40 0.89
CA HIS A 40 7.09 0.62 0.77
C HIS A 40 8.22 1.44 0.18
N ALA A 41 7.96 2.18 -0.90
CA ALA A 41 9.01 2.98 -1.54
C ALA A 41 9.66 3.99 -0.58
N THR A 42 8.97 4.47 0.47
CA THR A 42 9.55 5.37 1.48
C THR A 42 10.63 4.72 2.34
N GLY A 43 10.71 3.40 2.43
CA GLY A 43 11.74 2.73 3.24
C GLY A 43 13.12 2.67 2.57
N HIS A 44 13.25 3.09 1.31
CA HIS A 44 14.55 3.19 0.66
C HIS A 44 15.56 4.02 1.47
N ARG A 45 16.85 3.65 1.42
CA ARG A 45 17.98 4.31 2.11
C ARG A 45 17.99 5.83 2.00
N SER A 46 17.72 6.37 0.81
CA SER A 46 17.71 7.82 0.57
C SER A 46 16.47 8.54 1.13
N ARG A 47 15.61 7.84 1.88
CA ARG A 47 14.31 8.32 2.35
C ARG A 47 14.18 8.11 3.85
N LEU A 48 13.48 7.05 4.29
CA LEU A 48 13.28 6.74 5.71
C LEU A 48 14.14 5.58 6.22
N ASP A 49 14.95 4.97 5.34
CA ASP A 49 15.96 3.95 5.68
C ASP A 49 15.40 2.84 6.60
N ARG A 50 14.27 2.25 6.20
CA ARG A 50 13.69 1.10 6.89
C ARG A 50 14.27 -0.18 6.30
N ASP A 51 14.53 -1.16 7.15
CA ASP A 51 14.97 -2.48 6.69
C ASP A 51 13.80 -3.22 6.00
N GLN A 52 13.99 -3.54 4.72
CA GLN A 52 13.06 -4.28 3.87
C GLN A 52 13.72 -5.53 3.26
N THR A 53 14.85 -5.98 3.84
CA THR A 53 15.63 -7.11 3.32
C THR A 53 15.12 -8.47 3.80
N ALA A 54 14.21 -8.46 4.79
CA ALA A 54 13.66 -9.66 5.40
C ALA A 54 12.94 -10.56 4.39
N ALA A 55 13.18 -11.86 4.48
CA ALA A 55 12.58 -12.85 3.61
C ALA A 55 11.06 -12.98 3.84
N PHE A 56 10.33 -13.37 2.80
CA PHE A 56 8.90 -13.61 2.88
C PHE A 56 8.53 -14.60 4.00
N GLY A 57 7.47 -14.30 4.74
CA GLY A 57 6.98 -15.14 5.84
C GLY A 57 7.72 -14.95 7.18
N THR A 58 8.76 -14.12 7.24
CA THR A 58 9.40 -13.75 8.50
C THR A 58 8.60 -12.69 9.26
N LYS A 59 8.85 -12.55 10.57
CA LYS A 59 8.21 -11.51 11.40
C LYS A 59 8.58 -10.11 10.95
N ASP A 60 9.82 -9.89 10.53
CA ASP A 60 10.29 -8.59 10.06
C ASP A 60 9.64 -8.21 8.72
N TYR A 61 9.49 -9.18 7.82
CA TYR A 61 8.67 -9.01 6.62
C TYR A 61 7.23 -8.66 6.95
N ALA A 62 6.58 -9.40 7.86
CA ALA A 62 5.21 -9.13 8.29
C ALA A 62 5.05 -7.73 8.92
N ARG A 63 6.07 -7.24 9.64
CA ARG A 63 6.09 -5.89 10.21
C ARG A 63 6.13 -4.82 9.13
N GLU A 64 6.97 -4.95 8.11
CA GLU A 64 7.00 -3.97 7.01
C GLU A 64 5.69 -3.99 6.21
N GLU A 65 5.07 -5.16 6.03
CA GLU A 65 3.77 -5.24 5.37
C GLU A 65 2.66 -4.56 6.19
N LEU A 66 2.70 -4.68 7.53
CA LEU A 66 1.79 -3.95 8.42
C LEU A 66 2.01 -2.43 8.30
N ILE A 67 3.26 -1.96 8.30
CA ILE A 67 3.60 -0.53 8.11
C ILE A 67 3.05 -0.03 6.77
N ALA A 68 3.24 -0.79 5.70
CA ALA A 68 2.82 -0.41 4.35
C ALA A 68 1.30 -0.29 4.22
N GLU A 69 0.56 -1.18 4.87
CA GLU A 69 -0.91 -1.15 4.86
C GLU A 69 -1.50 -0.09 5.77
N MET A 70 -0.95 0.12 6.97
CA MET A 70 -1.36 1.25 7.82
C MET A 70 -1.09 2.59 7.12
N GLY A 71 0.06 2.73 6.48
CA GLY A 71 0.39 3.95 5.72
C GLY A 71 -0.54 4.17 4.52
N SER A 72 -0.97 3.10 3.85
CA SER A 72 -1.96 3.18 2.76
C SER A 72 -3.31 3.70 3.28
N ALA A 73 -3.76 3.22 4.43
CA ALA A 73 -4.99 3.68 5.08
C ALA A 73 -4.88 5.14 5.53
N PHE A 74 -3.76 5.55 6.12
CA PHE A 74 -3.52 6.94 6.54
C PHE A 74 -3.53 7.90 5.36
N LEU A 75 -2.93 7.53 4.23
CA LEU A 75 -2.94 8.32 3.00
C LEU A 75 -4.35 8.44 2.41
N CYS A 76 -5.10 7.34 2.38
CA CYS A 76 -6.50 7.38 1.96
C CYS A 76 -7.32 8.35 2.83
N ALA A 77 -7.17 8.27 4.16
CA ALA A 77 -7.85 9.15 5.10
C ALA A 77 -7.45 10.62 4.91
N ALA A 78 -6.16 10.91 4.80
CA ALA A 78 -5.65 12.27 4.60
C ALA A 78 -6.08 12.91 3.26
N LEU A 79 -6.27 12.09 2.23
CA LEU A 79 -6.68 12.53 0.90
C LEU A 79 -8.20 12.46 0.67
N GLY A 80 -8.99 12.07 1.69
CA GLY A 80 -10.45 11.94 1.57
C GLY A 80 -10.91 10.82 0.63
N ILE A 81 -10.06 9.81 0.40
CA ILE A 81 -10.33 8.69 -0.50
C ILE A 81 -10.94 7.55 0.29
N VAL A 82 -12.15 7.12 -0.07
CA VAL A 82 -12.79 5.93 0.50
C VAL A 82 -12.34 4.69 -0.27
N PRO A 83 -11.55 3.79 0.34
CA PRO A 83 -11.07 2.62 -0.38
C PRO A 83 -12.07 1.46 -0.33
N THR A 84 -12.07 0.65 -1.38
CA THR A 84 -12.71 -0.67 -1.35
C THR A 84 -11.73 -1.68 -0.75
N VAL A 85 -12.06 -2.27 0.40
CA VAL A 85 -11.26 -3.33 1.03
C VAL A 85 -11.27 -4.58 0.15
N ARG A 86 -10.11 -5.20 -0.07
CA ARG A 86 -10.03 -6.55 -0.67
C ARG A 86 -9.16 -7.46 0.17
N HIS A 87 -9.75 -8.61 0.51
CA HIS A 87 -9.22 -9.80 1.19
C HIS A 87 -8.15 -9.60 2.27
N ALA A 88 -8.51 -10.04 3.48
CA ALA A 88 -7.78 -9.81 4.72
C ALA A 88 -6.79 -10.94 5.07
N ASP A 89 -6.28 -11.66 4.07
CA ASP A 89 -5.47 -12.88 4.26
C ASP A 89 -4.18 -12.63 5.08
N TYR A 90 -3.74 -11.36 5.16
CA TYR A 90 -2.60 -10.91 5.96
C TYR A 90 -2.93 -10.61 7.44
N ILE A 91 -4.21 -10.51 7.82
CA ILE A 91 -4.60 -10.25 9.22
C ILE A 91 -4.11 -11.37 10.14
N GLY A 92 -4.14 -12.63 9.69
CA GLY A 92 -3.66 -13.76 10.48
C GLY A 92 -2.18 -13.64 10.87
N ALA A 93 -1.32 -13.28 9.91
CA ALA A 93 0.10 -13.08 10.17
C ALA A 93 0.38 -11.89 11.10
N TRP A 94 -0.45 -10.84 11.04
CA TRP A 94 -0.33 -9.69 11.93
C TRP A 94 -0.81 -9.98 13.35
N LEU A 95 -1.86 -10.80 13.52
CA LEU A 95 -2.32 -11.21 14.85
C LEU A 95 -1.22 -11.96 15.62
N GLU A 96 -0.42 -12.79 14.95
CA GLU A 96 0.72 -13.46 15.59
C GLU A 96 1.81 -12.47 16.00
N VAL A 97 2.14 -11.47 15.17
CA VAL A 97 3.08 -10.39 15.54
C VAL A 97 2.57 -9.57 16.72
N LEU A 98 1.26 -9.32 16.80
CA LEU A 98 0.64 -8.54 17.87
C LEU A 98 0.53 -9.31 19.19
N ARG A 99 0.34 -10.64 19.14
CA ARG A 99 0.36 -11.50 20.32
C ARG A 99 1.73 -11.57 20.97
N ASP A 100 2.78 -11.61 20.16
CA ASP A 100 4.15 -11.67 20.64
C ASP A 100 4.66 -10.33 21.19
N ASP A 101 4.13 -9.21 20.69
CA ASP A 101 4.58 -7.87 21.08
C ASP A 101 3.44 -6.84 21.05
N ASN A 102 2.91 -6.56 22.23
CA ASN A 102 1.83 -5.58 22.43
C ASN A 102 2.20 -4.15 21.96
N ARG A 103 3.50 -3.83 21.82
CA ARG A 103 3.96 -2.52 21.33
C ARG A 103 4.24 -2.50 19.82
N ALA A 104 4.14 -3.65 19.15
CA ALA A 104 4.36 -3.75 17.71
C ALA A 104 3.40 -2.87 16.92
N ILE A 105 2.12 -2.80 17.32
CA ILE A 105 1.14 -1.94 16.64
C ILE A 105 1.51 -0.47 16.69
N PHE A 106 1.98 0.02 17.85
CA PHE A 106 2.36 1.43 18.03
C PHE A 106 3.62 1.77 17.24
N ARG A 107 4.60 0.85 17.19
CA ARG A 107 5.81 1.06 16.38
C ARG A 107 5.50 1.03 14.88
N ALA A 108 4.64 0.10 14.46
CA ALA A 108 4.19 0.04 13.07
C ALA A 108 3.40 1.31 12.68
N ALA A 109 2.47 1.74 13.53
CA ALA A 109 1.73 2.99 13.34
C ALA A 109 2.66 4.20 13.26
N SER A 110 3.63 4.33 14.17
CA SER A 110 4.60 5.43 14.16
C SER A 110 5.42 5.47 12.87
N ALA A 111 5.89 4.32 12.38
CA ALA A 111 6.61 4.22 11.12
C ALA A 111 5.71 4.53 9.91
N ALA A 112 4.46 4.07 9.94
CA ALA A 112 3.46 4.34 8.92
C ALA A 112 3.11 5.83 8.84
N THR A 113 2.97 6.52 9.98
CA THR A 113 2.77 7.97 10.05
C THR A 113 3.94 8.71 9.39
N LYS A 114 5.18 8.39 9.76
CA LYS A 114 6.38 8.99 9.13
C LYS A 114 6.40 8.79 7.61
N ALA A 115 5.99 7.62 7.13
CA ALA A 115 5.90 7.32 5.71
C ALA A 115 4.80 8.13 5.01
N ALA A 116 3.62 8.24 5.62
CA ALA A 116 2.51 9.04 5.11
C ALA A 116 2.89 10.53 5.06
N ASP A 117 3.45 11.07 6.13
CA ASP A 117 3.90 12.47 6.22
C ASP A 117 4.95 12.79 5.15
N TRP A 118 5.93 11.90 4.96
CA TRP A 118 6.97 12.03 3.94
C TRP A 118 6.39 12.14 2.51
N LEU A 119 5.31 11.37 2.24
CA LEU A 119 4.62 11.36 0.96
C LEU A 119 3.72 12.59 0.78
N LEU A 120 2.99 12.99 1.82
CA LEU A 120 2.12 14.16 1.81
C LEU A 120 2.92 15.45 1.65
N ALA A 121 4.06 15.59 2.34
CA ALA A 121 4.94 16.75 2.20
C ALA A 121 5.44 16.91 0.74
N ARG A 122 5.77 15.81 0.07
CA ARG A 122 6.18 15.85 -1.36
C ARG A 122 5.03 16.13 -2.30
N HIS A 123 3.86 15.60 -2.00
CA HIS A 123 2.65 15.92 -2.76
C HIS A 123 2.35 17.42 -2.71
N GLN A 124 2.47 18.04 -1.53
CA GLN A 124 2.30 19.48 -1.33
C GLN A 124 3.39 20.30 -2.03
N ALA A 125 4.67 19.89 -1.93
CA ALA A 125 5.77 20.56 -2.62
C ALA A 125 5.57 20.58 -4.14
N THR A 126 5.24 19.43 -4.75
CA THR A 126 4.95 19.35 -6.19
C THR A 126 3.75 20.20 -6.58
N ALA A 127 2.72 20.30 -5.74
CA ALA A 127 1.57 21.16 -6.00
C ALA A 127 1.95 22.65 -5.93
N ALA A 128 2.78 23.06 -4.97
CA ALA A 128 3.25 24.44 -4.84
C ALA A 128 4.15 24.85 -6.02
N ASP A 129 5.03 23.95 -6.48
CA ASP A 129 5.87 24.18 -7.65
C ASP A 129 5.02 24.39 -8.92
N ALA A 130 3.98 23.58 -9.10
CA ALA A 130 3.06 23.72 -10.24
C ALA A 130 2.33 25.07 -10.24
N VAL A 131 1.83 25.50 -9.07
CA VAL A 131 1.19 26.82 -8.92
C VAL A 131 2.17 27.95 -9.21
N SER A 132 3.42 27.82 -8.78
CA SER A 132 4.46 28.83 -8.98
C SER A 132 4.83 28.97 -10.46
N LEU A 133 4.88 27.86 -11.19
CA LEU A 133 5.10 27.85 -12.65
C LEU A 133 3.94 28.48 -13.42
N GLU A 134 2.69 28.25 -12.98
CA GLU A 134 1.50 28.83 -13.61
C GLU A 134 1.40 30.34 -13.38
N LEU A 135 1.79 30.83 -12.20
CA LEU A 135 1.87 32.27 -11.89
C LEU A 135 3.01 33.00 -12.62
N ALA A 136 4.04 32.27 -13.04
CA ALA A 136 5.21 32.80 -13.75
C ALA A 136 5.07 32.78 -15.28
N ALA A 137 4.00 32.20 -15.80
CA ALA A 137 3.67 32.11 -17.23
C ALA A 137 2.65 33.18 -17.65
#